data_AF-A0A1X0R162-F1
#
_entry.id   AF-A0A1X0R162-F1
#
_cell.length_a   1.000
_cell.length_b   1.000
_cell.length_c   1.000
_cell.angle_alpha   90.00
_cell.angle_beta   90.00
_cell.angle_gamma   90.00
#
_symmetry.space_group_name_H-M   'P 1'
#
loop_
_entity.id
_entity.type
_entity.pdbx_description
1 polymer ?
#
loop_
_entity_poly.entity_id
_entity_poly.type
_entity_poly.pdbx_seq_one_letter_code
_entity_poly.pdbx_strand_id
1 'polypeptide(L)'
;YRGSSHDDYLARLLVICLAFTPLMTLLSISYELLFYVFFCSTVLLWMEIERSLYKHSRYSVVRALKPSDGRAAVLFLFFVNVAFFGTGNVASLSSFSLESVYRFTTVFNPFLMGALLILKILIPFFVISSVLGIISSSLDLQPFTLFLIVMSITDIQTINFFYFVTDYGSWLEIGTSISHFCISELFIIFTIILFLLSRTLVGHLALPKLKRIVDRMKPKSK
;
A
#
# COMPACT_ATOMS: atom_id res chain seq x y z
N TYR A 1 -22.21 -12.42 -18.27
CA TYR A 1 -21.36 -13.63 -18.27
C TYR A 1 -20.41 -13.58 -19.47
N ARG A 2 -19.13 -13.20 -19.27
CA ARG A 2 -18.05 -13.30 -20.29
C ARG A 2 -16.69 -13.02 -19.66
N GLY A 3 -16.02 -14.09 -19.23
CA GLY A 3 -14.64 -14.06 -18.72
C GLY A 3 -14.38 -15.26 -17.82
N SER A 4 -13.43 -16.11 -18.17
CA SER A 4 -13.03 -17.31 -17.43
C SER A 4 -12.84 -17.03 -15.93
N SER A 5 -13.34 -17.93 -15.08
CA SER A 5 -13.40 -17.96 -13.60
C SER A 5 -12.06 -17.75 -12.83
N HIS A 6 -10.99 -17.31 -13.48
CA HIS A 6 -9.66 -17.15 -12.88
C HIS A 6 -9.16 -15.70 -12.73
N ASP A 7 -9.79 -14.68 -13.32
CA ASP A 7 -9.21 -13.32 -13.44
C ASP A 7 -10.08 -12.15 -12.92
N ASP A 8 -11.01 -12.37 -11.97
CA ASP A 8 -11.76 -11.25 -11.35
C ASP A 8 -10.99 -10.59 -10.20
N TYR A 9 -9.78 -10.09 -10.49
CA TYR A 9 -8.93 -9.36 -9.54
C TYR A 9 -9.66 -8.15 -8.92
N LEU A 10 -10.46 -7.44 -9.73
CA LEU A 10 -11.25 -6.30 -9.29
C LEU A 10 -12.32 -6.74 -8.30
N ALA A 11 -13.03 -7.85 -8.55
CA ALA A 11 -14.00 -8.38 -7.59
C ALA A 11 -13.33 -8.81 -6.28
N ARG A 12 -12.15 -9.45 -6.35
CA ARG A 12 -11.38 -9.84 -5.16
C ARG A 12 -10.92 -8.63 -4.34
N LEU A 13 -10.44 -7.58 -5.01
CA LEU A 13 -10.06 -6.34 -4.33
C LEU A 13 -11.26 -5.60 -3.75
N LEU A 14 -12.40 -5.56 -4.46
CA LEU A 14 -13.64 -5.03 -3.92
C LEU A 14 -14.07 -5.81 -2.69
N VAL A 15 -13.96 -7.14 -2.71
CA VAL A 15 -14.22 -7.98 -1.53
C VAL A 15 -13.28 -7.61 -0.39
N ILE A 16 -11.98 -7.38 -0.63
CA ILE A 16 -11.05 -6.91 0.41
C ILE A 16 -11.49 -5.55 0.97
N CYS A 17 -11.80 -4.58 0.11
CA CYS A 17 -12.25 -3.25 0.54
C CYS A 17 -13.54 -3.33 1.37
N LEU A 18 -14.50 -4.13 0.91
CA LEU A 18 -15.79 -4.34 1.58
C LEU A 18 -15.64 -5.16 2.87
N ALA A 19 -14.72 -6.11 2.95
CA ALA A 19 -14.48 -6.93 4.14
C ALA A 19 -13.96 -6.08 5.31
N PHE A 20 -13.16 -5.05 5.04
CA PHE A 20 -12.73 -4.10 6.07
C PHE A 20 -13.74 -3.00 6.37
N THR A 21 -14.80 -2.87 5.57
CA THR A 21 -15.80 -1.81 5.76
C THR A 21 -16.55 -1.92 7.09
N PRO A 22 -17.06 -3.08 7.55
CA PRO A 22 -17.70 -3.18 8.87
C PRO A 22 -16.78 -2.77 10.01
N LEU A 23 -15.52 -3.21 9.96
CA LEU A 23 -14.51 -2.87 10.97
C LEU A 23 -14.22 -1.37 10.97
N MET A 24 -14.04 -0.77 9.79
CA MET A 24 -13.90 0.68 9.66
C MET A 24 -15.14 1.40 10.18
N THR A 25 -16.36 0.97 9.84
CA THR A 25 -17.59 1.61 10.32
C THR A 25 -17.66 1.64 11.85
N LEU A 26 -17.30 0.54 12.52
CA LEU A 26 -17.33 0.46 13.97
C LEU A 26 -16.26 1.34 14.64
N LEU A 27 -15.05 1.37 14.07
CA LEU A 27 -13.88 2.11 14.60
C LEU A 27 -13.76 3.54 14.05
N SER A 28 -14.67 3.98 13.17
CA SER A 28 -14.64 5.30 12.57
C SER A 28 -15.42 6.33 13.39
N ILE A 29 -14.89 7.54 13.47
CA ILE A 29 -15.56 8.72 14.01
C ILE A 29 -15.78 9.70 12.85
N SER A 30 -16.94 10.35 12.81
CA SER A 30 -17.21 11.43 11.84
C SER A 30 -16.98 10.99 10.38
N TYR A 31 -16.13 11.70 9.62
CA TYR A 31 -15.89 11.52 8.19
C TYR A 31 -14.78 10.50 7.84
N GLU A 32 -14.21 9.77 8.81
CA GLU A 32 -13.15 8.79 8.55
C GLU A 32 -13.60 7.64 7.63
N LEU A 33 -14.87 7.22 7.74
CA LEU A 33 -15.43 6.20 6.85
C LEU A 33 -15.54 6.72 5.41
N LEU A 34 -15.92 8.00 5.24
CA LEU A 34 -15.97 8.63 3.91
C LEU A 34 -14.57 8.67 3.31
N PHE A 35 -13.56 9.08 4.08
CA PHE A 35 -12.17 9.04 3.66
C PHE A 35 -11.77 7.64 3.18
N TYR A 36 -12.09 6.59 3.94
CA TYR A 36 -11.81 5.21 3.54
C TYR A 36 -12.48 4.81 2.22
N VAL A 37 -13.77 5.14 2.03
CA VAL A 37 -14.49 4.83 0.78
C VAL A 37 -13.88 5.56 -0.42
N PHE A 38 -13.56 6.85 -0.28
CA PHE A 38 -12.89 7.62 -1.34
C PHE A 38 -11.48 7.12 -1.62
N PHE A 39 -10.74 6.75 -0.57
CA PHE A 39 -9.41 6.16 -0.68
C PHE A 39 -9.45 4.86 -1.49
N CYS A 40 -10.30 3.90 -1.10
CA CYS A 40 -10.50 2.65 -1.83
C CYS A 40 -10.89 2.90 -3.29
N SER A 41 -11.87 3.77 -3.53
CA SER A 41 -12.34 4.09 -4.88
C SER A 41 -11.21 4.64 -5.76
N THR A 42 -10.44 5.59 -5.24
CA THR A 42 -9.34 6.23 -5.97
C THR A 42 -8.19 5.27 -6.25
N VAL A 43 -7.85 4.41 -5.29
CA VAL A 43 -6.82 3.37 -5.43
C VAL A 43 -7.22 2.32 -6.48
N LEU A 44 -8.49 1.91 -6.51
CA LEU A 44 -9.02 0.99 -7.52
C LEU A 44 -9.05 1.63 -8.92
N LEU A 45 -9.42 2.92 -9.02
CA LEU A 45 -9.38 3.66 -10.27
C LEU A 45 -7.94 3.77 -10.80
N TRP A 46 -6.99 4.12 -9.91
CA TRP A 46 -5.57 4.15 -10.24
C TRP A 46 -5.09 2.81 -10.80
N MET A 47 -5.44 1.70 -10.14
CA MET A 47 -5.09 0.36 -10.62
C MET A 47 -5.61 0.08 -12.02
N GLU A 48 -6.88 0.38 -12.30
CA GLU A 48 -7.48 0.10 -13.62
C GLU A 48 -6.83 0.94 -14.72
N ILE A 49 -6.54 2.22 -14.44
CA ILE A 49 -5.77 3.08 -15.35
C ILE A 49 -4.40 2.45 -15.63
N GLU A 50 -3.71 2.01 -14.57
CA GLU A 50 -2.37 1.47 -14.67
C GLU A 50 -2.31 0.18 -15.48
N ARG A 51 -3.26 -0.72 -15.25
CA ARG A 51 -3.38 -1.97 -15.99
C ARG A 51 -3.74 -1.76 -17.45
N SER A 52 -4.60 -0.78 -17.75
CA SER A 52 -4.96 -0.42 -19.12
C SER A 52 -3.72 0.01 -19.92
N LEU A 53 -2.86 0.83 -19.31
CA LEU A 53 -1.63 1.31 -19.93
C LEU A 53 -0.62 0.18 -20.22
N TYR A 54 -0.48 -0.80 -19.32
CA TYR A 54 0.44 -1.91 -19.53
C TYR A 54 -0.10 -3.04 -20.42
N LYS A 55 -1.41 -3.08 -20.69
CA LYS A 55 -2.04 -4.14 -21.50
C LYS A 55 -1.51 -4.21 -22.94
N HIS A 56 -0.99 -3.10 -23.47
CA HIS A 56 -0.50 -2.99 -24.84
C HIS A 56 0.93 -3.53 -25.05
N SER A 57 1.66 -3.88 -23.97
CA SER A 57 3.09 -4.22 -24.03
C SER A 57 3.38 -5.74 -24.02
N ARG A 58 2.36 -6.59 -24.22
CA ARG A 58 2.37 -8.06 -23.98
C ARG A 58 3.12 -8.93 -25.01
N TYR A 59 4.30 -8.52 -25.45
CA TYR A 59 5.08 -9.33 -26.42
C TYR A 59 6.42 -9.86 -25.89
N SER A 60 6.86 -9.50 -24.68
CA SER A 60 8.15 -9.96 -24.11
C SER A 60 8.00 -10.54 -22.71
N VAL A 61 8.70 -11.66 -22.44
CA VAL A 61 8.69 -12.39 -21.16
C VAL A 61 9.23 -11.56 -19.99
N VAL A 62 10.19 -10.67 -20.24
CA VAL A 62 10.68 -9.64 -19.32
C VAL A 62 11.08 -8.43 -20.15
N ARG A 63 10.57 -7.24 -19.80
CA ARG A 63 10.86 -5.97 -20.47
C ARG A 63 11.82 -5.15 -19.61
N ALA A 64 12.71 -4.38 -20.24
CA ALA A 64 13.56 -3.42 -19.57
C ALA A 64 12.76 -2.31 -18.85
N LEU A 65 13.34 -1.75 -17.79
CA LEU A 65 12.79 -0.64 -17.03
C LEU A 65 12.65 0.60 -17.92
N LYS A 66 11.48 1.23 -17.91
CA LYS A 66 11.24 2.52 -18.58
C LYS A 66 10.97 3.61 -17.54
N PRO A 67 11.31 4.88 -17.82
CA PRO A 67 10.98 6.00 -16.94
C PRO A 67 9.48 6.10 -16.62
N SER A 68 8.62 5.64 -17.54
CA SER A 68 7.16 5.57 -17.35
C SER A 68 6.75 4.73 -16.13
N ASP A 69 7.55 3.74 -15.75
CA ASP A 69 7.25 2.81 -14.66
C ASP A 69 7.45 3.48 -13.30
N GLY A 70 8.26 4.55 -13.25
CA GLY A 70 8.43 5.37 -12.04
C GLY A 70 7.12 6.02 -11.58
N ARG A 71 6.18 6.27 -12.49
CA ARG A 71 4.86 6.82 -12.15
C ARG A 71 4.08 5.90 -11.19
N ALA A 72 4.13 4.59 -11.38
CA ALA A 72 3.47 3.64 -10.49
C ALA A 72 4.08 3.67 -9.08
N ALA A 73 5.41 3.82 -8.98
CA ALA A 73 6.10 3.96 -7.71
C ALA A 73 5.76 5.27 -6.99
N VAL A 74 5.75 6.39 -7.72
CA VAL A 74 5.38 7.71 -7.17
C VAL A 74 3.93 7.72 -6.70
N LEU A 75 2.99 7.16 -7.48
CA LEU A 75 1.59 7.08 -7.08
C LEU A 75 1.39 6.15 -5.88
N PHE A 76 2.12 5.03 -5.82
CA PHE A 76 2.13 4.17 -4.63
C PHE A 76 2.57 4.94 -3.38
N LEU A 77 3.70 5.65 -3.45
CA LEU A 77 4.19 6.47 -2.35
C LEU A 77 3.24 7.61 -1.98
N PHE A 78 2.60 8.23 -2.98
CA PHE A 78 1.56 9.22 -2.76
C PHE A 78 0.39 8.64 -1.96
N PHE A 79 -0.15 7.48 -2.35
CA PHE A 79 -1.24 6.85 -1.60
C PHE A 79 -0.82 6.36 -0.21
N VAL A 80 0.42 5.92 -0.04
CA VAL A 80 0.98 5.59 1.29
C VAL A 80 1.02 6.85 2.18
N ASN A 81 1.45 8.00 1.66
CA ASN A 81 1.41 9.26 2.39
C ASN A 81 -0.02 9.71 2.68
N VAL A 82 -0.94 9.63 1.71
CA VAL A 82 -2.36 9.94 1.92
C VAL A 82 -2.99 9.03 2.98
N ALA A 83 -2.64 7.74 3.01
CA ALA A 83 -3.08 6.84 4.06
C ALA A 83 -2.49 7.22 5.43
N PHE A 84 -1.23 7.64 5.50
CA PHE A 84 -0.59 8.01 6.77
C PHE A 84 -1.12 9.31 7.37
N PHE A 85 -1.20 10.37 6.55
CA PHE A 85 -1.67 11.70 6.95
C PHE A 85 -3.19 11.86 6.83
N GLY A 86 -3.86 10.84 6.29
CA GLY A 86 -5.30 10.79 6.17
C GLY A 86 -6.02 10.82 7.51
N THR A 87 -7.30 11.10 7.44
CA THR A 87 -8.14 11.38 8.59
C THR A 87 -8.43 10.09 9.35
N GLY A 88 -8.14 10.06 10.65
CA GLY A 88 -8.35 8.87 11.49
C GLY A 88 -7.19 7.88 11.51
N ASN A 89 -6.02 8.24 10.97
CA ASN A 89 -4.80 7.44 10.97
C ASN A 89 -3.71 8.02 11.89
N VAL A 90 -2.44 7.76 11.59
CA VAL A 90 -1.29 8.02 12.48
C VAL A 90 -1.18 9.49 12.90
N ALA A 91 -1.35 10.41 11.95
CA ALA A 91 -1.23 11.85 12.22
C ALA A 91 -2.36 12.41 13.11
N SER A 92 -3.57 11.83 13.06
CA SER A 92 -4.67 12.22 13.96
C SER A 92 -4.63 11.47 15.31
N LEU A 93 -3.82 10.43 15.44
CA LEU A 93 -3.68 9.69 16.69
C LEU A 93 -2.74 10.37 17.69
N SER A 94 -1.84 11.24 17.22
CA SER A 94 -1.00 12.05 18.12
C SER A 94 -1.80 13.05 18.95
N SER A 95 -3.09 13.29 18.62
CA SER A 95 -4.04 14.01 19.49
C SER A 95 -4.77 13.12 20.51
N PHE A 96 -4.42 11.83 20.63
CA PHE A 96 -4.92 10.90 21.65
C PHE A 96 -6.45 10.77 21.76
N SER A 97 -7.19 10.84 20.65
CA SER A 97 -8.63 10.61 20.65
C SER A 97 -8.95 9.11 20.67
N LEU A 98 -9.20 8.54 21.86
CA LEU A 98 -9.58 7.13 22.07
C LEU A 98 -11.07 6.85 21.84
N GLU A 99 -11.84 7.85 21.38
CA GLU A 99 -13.30 7.81 21.24
C GLU A 99 -13.83 6.64 20.40
N SER A 100 -13.08 6.23 19.38
CA SER A 100 -13.45 5.11 18.51
C SER A 100 -13.42 3.78 19.24
N VAL A 101 -12.51 3.64 20.21
CA VAL A 101 -12.23 2.40 20.91
C VAL A 101 -13.20 2.19 22.08
N TYR A 102 -13.70 3.28 22.67
CA TYR A 102 -14.67 3.22 23.77
C TYR A 102 -15.98 2.51 23.40
N ARG A 103 -16.27 2.34 22.10
CA ARG A 103 -17.40 1.54 21.62
C ARG A 103 -17.22 0.03 21.83
N PHE A 104 -15.97 -0.43 22.02
CA PHE A 104 -15.62 -1.84 22.22
C PHE A 104 -15.20 -2.15 23.66
N THR A 105 -14.46 -1.24 24.30
CA THR A 105 -14.04 -1.39 25.69
C THR A 105 -14.18 -0.06 26.43
N THR A 106 -14.97 -0.05 27.50
CA THR A 106 -15.13 1.13 28.37
C THR A 106 -14.09 1.18 29.47
N VAL A 107 -13.54 0.03 29.85
CA VAL A 107 -12.44 -0.07 30.82
C VAL A 107 -11.12 0.19 30.10
N PHE A 108 -10.29 1.03 30.72
CA PHE A 108 -8.96 1.32 30.20
C PHE A 108 -8.11 0.06 30.16
N ASN A 109 -7.78 -0.39 28.94
CA ASN A 109 -6.86 -1.49 28.69
C ASN A 109 -5.89 -1.04 27.57
N PRO A 110 -4.68 -0.56 27.91
CA PRO A 110 -3.81 0.10 26.94
C PRO A 110 -3.39 -0.83 25.80
N PHE A 111 -3.23 -2.13 26.07
CA PHE A 111 -2.85 -3.10 25.05
C PHE A 111 -3.99 -3.40 24.08
N LEU A 112 -5.20 -3.65 24.59
CA LEU A 112 -6.37 -3.89 23.73
C LEU A 112 -6.73 -2.65 22.93
N MET A 113 -6.74 -1.49 23.59
CA MET A 113 -7.10 -0.22 22.94
C MET A 113 -6.07 0.16 21.87
N GLY A 114 -4.78 0.01 22.17
CA GLY A 114 -3.71 0.20 21.20
C GLY A 114 -3.81 -0.78 20.03
N ALA A 115 -4.11 -2.05 20.28
CA ALA A 115 -4.27 -3.05 19.23
C ALA A 115 -5.43 -2.71 18.27
N LEU A 116 -6.57 -2.26 18.79
CA LEU A 116 -7.72 -1.84 17.97
C LEU A 116 -7.39 -0.61 17.10
N LEU A 117 -6.61 0.33 17.64
CA LEU A 117 -6.15 1.51 16.89
C LEU A 117 -5.13 1.14 15.80
N ILE A 118 -4.14 0.30 16.12
CA ILE A 118 -3.17 -0.19 15.14
C ILE A 118 -3.89 -0.95 14.02
N LEU A 119 -4.86 -1.80 14.38
CA LEU A 119 -5.66 -2.53 13.40
C LEU A 119 -6.41 -1.55 12.47
N LYS A 120 -7.04 -0.51 13.02
CA LYS A 120 -7.71 0.53 12.23
C LYS A 120 -6.75 1.21 11.26
N ILE A 121 -5.58 1.65 11.74
CA ILE A 121 -4.57 2.35 10.94
C ILE A 121 -4.09 1.47 9.78
N LEU A 122 -3.93 0.16 10.00
CA LEU A 122 -3.37 -0.74 8.99
C LEU A 122 -4.31 -1.04 7.81
N ILE A 123 -5.62 -0.78 7.95
CA ILE A 123 -6.63 -1.09 6.91
C ILE A 123 -6.34 -0.42 5.56
N PRO A 124 -6.18 0.92 5.45
CA PRO A 124 -5.86 1.55 4.16
C PRO A 124 -4.53 1.05 3.57
N PHE A 125 -3.57 0.70 4.42
CA PHE A 125 -2.29 0.15 3.99
C PHE A 125 -2.40 -1.28 3.42
N PHE A 126 -3.30 -2.10 3.98
CA PHE A 126 -3.64 -3.42 3.42
C PHE A 126 -4.25 -3.30 2.01
N VAL A 127 -5.13 -2.31 1.81
CA VAL A 127 -5.76 -2.07 0.49
C VAL A 127 -4.73 -1.66 -0.55
N ILE A 128 -3.90 -0.64 -0.27
CA ILE A 128 -2.88 -0.18 -1.22
C ILE A 128 -1.80 -1.24 -1.48
N SER A 129 -1.43 -2.03 -0.47
CA SER A 129 -0.51 -3.16 -0.62
C SER A 129 -1.07 -4.24 -1.56
N SER A 130 -2.37 -4.57 -1.42
CA SER A 130 -3.05 -5.52 -2.31
C SER A 130 -3.04 -5.04 -3.77
N VAL A 131 -3.28 -3.75 -3.99
CA VAL A 131 -3.24 -3.13 -5.32
C VAL A 131 -1.82 -3.11 -5.89
N LEU A 132 -0.80 -2.77 -5.09
CA LEU A 132 0.60 -2.83 -5.50
C LEU A 132 0.98 -4.23 -5.99
N GLY A 133 0.55 -5.28 -5.29
CA GLY A 133 0.83 -6.66 -5.69
C GLY A 133 0.25 -7.01 -7.06
N ILE A 134 -0.96 -6.52 -7.36
CA ILE A 134 -1.63 -6.74 -8.65
C ILE A 134 -0.95 -5.94 -9.77
N ILE A 135 -0.61 -4.67 -9.51
CA ILE A 135 0.14 -3.83 -10.45
C ILE A 135 1.49 -4.49 -10.72
N SER A 136 2.27 -4.83 -9.71
CA SER A 136 3.57 -5.48 -9.86
C SER A 136 3.50 -6.82 -10.60
N SER A 137 2.38 -7.56 -10.49
CA SER A 137 2.15 -8.82 -11.24
C SER A 137 1.61 -8.61 -12.66
N SER A 138 1.15 -7.39 -12.95
CA SER A 138 0.67 -6.96 -14.27
C SER A 138 1.75 -6.29 -15.09
N LEU A 139 2.83 -5.79 -14.47
CA LEU A 139 4.02 -5.32 -15.16
C LEU A 139 4.87 -6.53 -15.58
N ASP A 140 5.26 -6.57 -16.85
CA ASP A 140 6.24 -7.54 -17.38
C ASP A 140 7.68 -7.15 -16.99
N LEU A 141 7.89 -6.69 -15.75
CA LEU A 141 9.21 -6.33 -15.19
C LEU A 141 9.79 -7.49 -14.37
N GLN A 142 11.09 -7.44 -14.14
CA GLN A 142 11.74 -8.37 -13.22
C GLN A 142 11.10 -8.25 -11.81
N PRO A 143 10.92 -9.37 -11.09
CA PRO A 143 10.46 -9.31 -9.70
C PRO A 143 11.35 -8.35 -8.90
N PHE A 144 10.74 -7.55 -8.02
CA PHE A 144 11.40 -6.52 -7.20
C PHE A 144 11.76 -5.20 -7.90
N THR A 145 11.69 -5.07 -9.24
CA THR A 145 12.04 -3.79 -9.89
C THR A 145 11.23 -2.61 -9.38
N LEU A 146 9.90 -2.75 -9.30
CA LEU A 146 9.03 -1.67 -8.78
C LEU A 146 9.35 -1.34 -7.32
N PHE A 147 9.68 -2.36 -6.52
CA PHE A 147 10.08 -2.18 -5.13
C PHE A 147 11.39 -1.43 -4.98
N LEU A 148 12.39 -1.73 -5.82
CA LEU A 148 13.67 -1.01 -5.80
C LEU A 148 13.47 0.47 -6.15
N ILE A 149 12.59 0.80 -7.08
CA ILE A 149 12.27 2.20 -7.40
C ILE A 149 11.64 2.90 -6.19
N VAL A 150 10.66 2.25 -5.55
CA VAL A 150 10.02 2.77 -4.33
C VAL A 150 11.07 3.02 -3.25
N MET A 151 11.94 2.04 -2.98
CA MET A 151 13.03 2.15 -2.01
C MET A 151 13.98 3.30 -2.33
N SER A 152 14.42 3.43 -3.58
CA SER A 152 15.32 4.53 -3.98
C SER A 152 14.68 5.89 -3.76
N ILE A 153 13.38 6.06 -4.04
CA ILE A 153 12.68 7.32 -3.80
C ILE A 153 12.57 7.60 -2.30
N THR A 154 12.26 6.58 -1.48
CA THR A 154 12.18 6.76 -0.02
C THR A 154 13.55 7.03 0.61
N ASP A 155 14.62 6.45 0.09
CA ASP A 155 15.99 6.73 0.56
C ASP A 155 16.36 8.19 0.28
N ILE A 156 16.03 8.70 -0.92
CA ILE A 156 16.22 10.12 -1.26
C ILE A 156 15.43 11.02 -0.30
N GLN A 157 14.18 10.65 0.01
CA GLN A 157 13.36 11.39 0.97
C GLN A 157 14.00 11.41 2.37
N THR A 158 14.54 10.28 2.84
CA THR A 158 15.20 10.19 4.15
C THR A 158 16.48 10.99 4.22
N ILE A 159 17.30 10.97 3.16
CA ILE A 159 18.49 11.82 3.05
C ILE A 159 18.09 13.30 3.10
N ASN A 160 16.98 13.68 2.44
CA ASN A 160 16.48 15.05 2.49
C ASN A 160 16.10 15.47 3.91
N PHE A 161 15.37 14.63 4.65
CA PHE A 161 15.05 14.91 6.05
C PHE A 161 16.26 14.91 6.97
N PHE A 162 17.27 14.09 6.69
CA PHE A 162 18.54 14.12 7.42
C PHE A 162 19.21 15.49 7.31
N TYR A 163 19.25 16.09 6.12
CA TYR A 163 19.81 17.44 5.92
C TYR A 163 18.95 18.55 6.53
N PHE A 164 17.68 18.29 6.83
CA PHE A 164 16.81 19.23 7.54
C PHE A 164 16.87 19.09 9.07
N VAL A 165 17.67 18.17 9.62
CA VAL A 165 17.90 18.11 11.06
C VAL A 165 18.69 19.34 11.49
N THR A 166 18.11 20.12 12.40
CA THR A 166 18.71 21.36 12.92
C THR A 166 19.07 21.21 14.39
N ASP A 167 20.23 21.74 14.77
CA ASP A 167 20.75 21.79 16.15
C ASP A 167 20.56 23.17 16.81
N TYR A 168 19.93 24.12 16.09
CA TYR A 168 19.64 25.47 16.56
C TYR A 168 18.12 25.75 16.55
N GLY A 169 17.70 26.79 17.27
CA GLY A 169 16.29 27.18 17.42
C GLY A 169 15.71 26.74 18.75
N SER A 170 14.37 26.69 18.82
CA SER A 170 13.67 26.22 20.01
C SER A 170 13.79 24.71 20.18
N TRP A 171 13.69 24.21 21.42
CA TRP A 171 13.66 22.77 21.70
C TRP A 171 12.56 22.03 20.93
N LEU A 172 11.43 22.70 20.68
CA LEU A 172 10.34 22.14 19.90
C LEU A 172 10.76 21.96 18.43
N GLU A 173 11.37 22.97 17.81
CA GLU A 173 11.84 22.90 16.42
C GLU A 173 12.89 21.80 16.25
N ILE A 174 13.88 21.76 17.15
CA ILE A 174 14.90 20.70 17.17
C ILE A 174 14.23 19.33 17.26
N GLY A 175 13.32 19.14 18.22
CA GLY A 175 12.57 17.89 18.39
C GLY A 175 11.73 17.50 17.17
N THR A 176 11.09 18.46 16.50
CA THR A 176 10.29 18.20 15.29
C THR A 176 11.17 17.81 14.10
N SER A 177 12.34 18.42 13.92
CA SER A 177 13.27 18.07 12.85
C SER A 177 13.78 16.62 12.99
N ILE A 178 14.14 16.23 14.22
CA ILE A 178 14.57 14.86 14.54
C ILE A 178 13.41 13.88 14.32
N SER A 179 12.20 14.25 14.75
CA SER A 179 11.01 13.42 14.57
C SER A 179 10.70 13.17 13.09
N HIS A 180 10.80 14.18 12.23
CA HIS A 180 10.60 14.02 10.79
C HIS A 180 11.61 13.03 10.17
N PHE A 181 12.88 13.12 10.56
CA PHE A 181 13.90 12.17 10.14
C PHE A 181 13.58 10.74 10.59
N CYS A 182 13.29 10.53 11.88
CA CYS A 182 12.92 9.21 12.41
C CYS A 182 11.65 8.65 11.76
N ILE A 183 10.65 9.48 11.49
CA ILE A 183 9.44 9.07 10.78
C ILE A 183 9.80 8.61 9.35
N SER A 184 10.67 9.33 8.64
CA SER A 184 11.11 8.95 7.30
C SER A 184 11.84 7.60 7.28
N GLU A 185 12.70 7.32 8.27
CA GLU A 185 13.35 6.01 8.41
C GLU A 185 12.34 4.88 8.69
N LEU A 186 11.39 5.12 9.59
CA LEU A 186 10.31 4.15 9.87
C LEU A 186 9.44 3.89 8.64
N PHE A 187 9.22 4.90 7.79
CA PHE A 187 8.52 4.75 6.51
C PHE A 187 9.24 3.80 5.56
N ILE A 188 10.58 3.79 5.53
CA ILE A 188 11.33 2.81 4.72
C ILE A 188 10.99 1.40 5.19
N ILE A 189 11.15 1.11 6.48
CA ILE A 189 10.84 -0.21 7.06
C ILE A 189 9.38 -0.58 6.77
N PHE A 190 8.47 0.37 6.92
CA PHE A 190 7.06 0.16 6.68
C PHE A 190 6.75 -0.17 5.21
N THR A 191 7.34 0.52 4.24
CA THR A 191 7.16 0.20 2.81
C THR A 191 7.70 -1.18 2.44
N ILE A 192 8.79 -1.63 3.08
CA ILE A 192 9.28 -3.02 2.94
C ILE A 192 8.23 -4.02 3.40
N ILE A 193 7.63 -3.80 4.58
CA ILE A 193 6.55 -4.65 5.12
C ILE A 193 5.35 -4.67 4.17
N LEU A 194 4.92 -3.51 3.67
CA LEU A 194 3.82 -3.43 2.70
C LEU A 194 4.13 -4.16 1.40
N PHE A 195 5.38 -4.15 0.95
CA PHE A 195 5.79 -4.90 -0.23
C PHE A 195 5.76 -6.41 0.02
N LEU A 196 6.27 -6.88 1.16
CA LEU A 196 6.18 -8.29 1.54
C LEU A 196 4.72 -8.75 1.65
N LEU A 197 3.87 -7.93 2.27
CA LEU A 197 2.44 -8.16 2.36
C LEU A 197 1.78 -8.24 0.98
N SER A 198 2.20 -7.40 0.03
CA SER A 198 1.65 -7.42 -1.33
C SER A 198 1.93 -8.76 -2.03
N ARG A 199 3.10 -9.33 -1.76
CA ARG A 199 3.50 -10.63 -2.30
C ARG A 199 2.79 -11.79 -1.64
N THR A 200 2.53 -11.75 -0.34
CA THR A 200 1.78 -12.82 0.32
C THR A 200 0.31 -12.82 -0.13
N LEU A 201 -0.28 -11.63 -0.24
CA LEU A 201 -1.68 -11.46 -0.68
C LEU A 201 -1.89 -11.84 -2.15
N VAL A 202 -0.95 -11.47 -3.04
CA VAL A 202 -1.13 -11.62 -4.51
C VAL A 202 -0.23 -12.72 -5.12
N GLY A 203 0.77 -13.23 -4.40
CA GLY A 203 1.78 -14.16 -4.92
C GLY A 203 1.23 -15.46 -5.48
N HIS A 204 0.07 -15.91 -5.00
CA HIS A 204 -0.64 -17.07 -5.54
C HIS A 204 -1.16 -16.86 -6.97
N LEU A 205 -1.35 -15.61 -7.42
CA LEU A 205 -1.83 -15.28 -8.77
C LEU A 205 -0.70 -15.15 -9.81
N ALA A 206 0.57 -15.08 -9.41
CA ALA A 206 1.72 -15.00 -10.31
C ALA A 206 2.23 -16.38 -10.78
N LEU A 207 2.13 -17.40 -9.92
CA LEU A 207 2.62 -18.77 -10.18
C LEU A 207 1.95 -19.50 -11.37
N PRO A 208 0.66 -19.30 -11.69
CA PRO A 208 0.02 -19.97 -12.82
C PRO A 208 0.52 -19.51 -14.20
N LYS A 209 0.98 -18.25 -14.32
CA LYS A 209 1.49 -17.70 -15.59
C LYS A 209 2.79 -18.41 -16.00
N LEU A 210 3.72 -18.61 -15.07
CA LEU A 210 4.99 -19.29 -15.34
C LEU A 210 4.76 -20.76 -15.70
N LYS A 211 3.88 -21.46 -14.96
CA LYS A 211 3.55 -22.86 -15.24
C LYS A 211 2.93 -23.04 -16.64
N ARG A 212 2.00 -22.17 -17.05
CA ARG A 212 1.42 -22.18 -18.41
C ARG A 212 2.44 -21.88 -19.52
N ILE A 213 3.41 -21.01 -19.26
CA ILE A 213 4.48 -20.70 -20.22
C ILE A 213 5.43 -21.89 -20.35
N VAL A 214 5.83 -22.51 -19.24
CA VAL A 214 6.66 -23.73 -19.22
C VAL A 214 5.94 -24.89 -19.91
N ASP A 215 4.64 -25.07 -19.68
CA ASP A 215 3.84 -26.11 -20.34
C ASP A 215 3.66 -25.84 -21.84
N ARG A 216 3.66 -24.57 -22.29
CA ARG A 216 3.68 -24.21 -23.73
C ARG A 216 5.05 -24.37 -24.38
N MET A 217 6.14 -24.29 -23.61
CA MET A 217 7.51 -24.47 -24.10
C MET A 217 7.96 -25.94 -24.11
N LYS A 218 7.20 -26.86 -23.50
CA LYS A 218 7.46 -28.29 -23.65
C LYS A 218 7.26 -28.70 -25.11
N PRO A 219 8.25 -29.35 -25.75
CA PRO A 219 8.09 -29.86 -27.10
C PRO A 219 6.95 -30.88 -27.10
N LYS A 220 6.04 -30.77 -28.07
CA LYS A 220 5.01 -31.79 -28.29
C LYS A 220 5.74 -33.10 -28.61
N SER A 221 5.66 -34.08 -27.71
CA SER A 221 6.02 -35.46 -28.05
C SER A 221 5.23 -35.86 -29.29
N LYS A 222 5.92 -36.28 -30.34
CA LYS A 222 5.31 -37.05 -31.42
C LYS A 222 4.90 -38.42 -30.92
#